data_AF-A0A8E2JWU2-F1
#
_entry.id   AF-A0A8E2JWU2-F1
#
_cell.length_a   1.000
_cell.length_b   1.000
_cell.length_c   1.000
_cell.angle_alpha   90.00
_cell.angle_beta   90.00
_cell.angle_gamma   90.00
#
_symmetry.space_group_name_H-M   'P 1'
#
loop_
_entity.id
_entity.type
_entity.pdbx_description
1 polymer ?
#
loop_
_entity_poly.entity_id
_entity_poly.type
_entity_poly.pdbx_seq_one_letter_code
_entity_poly.pdbx_strand_id
1 'polypeptide(L)'
;LDWSLVKLPVHDSSHYNAFCPNGEGYPPRYLTSFATNPRYHGVPVYMISGASGLRSGLLLGNYSYIGAKAGQAHCKVWTVTLDDPTGVIEGDCGSLIVDQQTSEVYGHVVGANPLDQAHVVPIKATTEQIRKSLRATEVTLPQP
;
A
#
# COMPACT_ATOMS: atom_id res chain seq x y z
N LEU A 1 -10.18 10.47 -6.76
CA LEU A 1 -9.14 9.47 -6.46
C LEU A 1 -7.84 10.19 -6.74
N ASP A 2 -7.25 10.70 -5.66
CA ASP A 2 -6.18 11.70 -5.70
C ASP A 2 -4.84 10.99 -5.60
N TRP A 3 -4.26 10.70 -6.76
CA TRP A 3 -2.83 10.51 -6.90
C TRP A 3 -2.28 11.80 -7.51
N SER A 4 -1.10 12.22 -7.05
CA SER A 4 -0.37 13.34 -7.63
C SER A 4 0.91 12.84 -8.28
N LEU A 5 1.21 13.33 -9.48
CA LEU A 5 2.50 13.10 -10.10
C LEU A 5 3.47 14.20 -9.67
N VAL A 6 4.58 13.81 -9.04
CA VAL A 6 5.64 14.72 -8.65
C VAL A 6 6.94 14.28 -9.33
N LYS A 7 7.69 15.24 -9.87
CA LYS A 7 9.01 14.98 -10.44
C LYS A 7 10.03 14.93 -9.31
N LEU A 8 10.68 13.78 -9.13
CA LEU A 8 11.79 13.66 -8.19
C LEU A 8 13.06 14.30 -8.79
N PRO A 9 13.87 14.99 -7.97
CA PRO A 9 15.19 15.46 -8.40
C PRO A 9 16.09 14.28 -8.75
N VAL A 10 16.98 14.45 -9.72
CA VAL A 10 17.84 13.37 -10.28
C VAL A 10 18.95 12.92 -9.30
N HIS A 11 18.98 13.43 -8.07
CA HIS A 11 20.01 13.07 -7.10
C HIS A 11 19.67 11.76 -6.38
N ASP A 12 20.59 10.80 -6.52
CA ASP A 12 20.69 9.50 -5.84
C ASP A 12 19.35 8.74 -5.70
N SER A 13 18.89 8.16 -6.80
CA SER A 13 17.62 7.42 -6.88
C SER A 13 17.63 6.03 -6.26
N SER A 14 18.75 5.61 -5.68
CA SER A 14 19.04 4.23 -5.28
C SER A 14 18.17 3.69 -4.14
N HIS A 15 17.36 4.53 -3.48
CA HIS A 15 16.64 4.15 -2.25
C HIS A 15 15.12 4.40 -2.27
N TYR A 16 14.52 4.87 -3.37
CA TYR A 16 13.09 5.26 -3.35
C TYR A 16 12.11 4.11 -3.11
N ASN A 17 12.53 2.87 -3.37
CA ASN A 17 11.73 1.66 -3.16
C ASN A 17 12.24 0.80 -2.01
N ALA A 18 12.96 1.39 -1.06
CA ALA A 18 13.60 0.66 0.03
C ALA A 18 12.92 0.95 1.39
N PHE A 19 12.90 -0.04 2.28
CA PHE A 19 12.47 0.10 3.67
C PHE A 19 13.29 -0.81 4.59
N CYS A 20 13.42 -0.44 5.87
CA CYS A 20 14.26 -1.14 6.83
C CYS A 20 13.42 -1.82 7.93
N PRO A 21 12.97 -3.07 7.73
CA PRO A 21 12.13 -3.74 8.71
C PRO A 21 12.82 -4.09 10.02
N ASN A 22 14.13 -4.25 9.99
CA ASN A 22 14.94 -4.61 11.16
C ASN A 22 15.54 -3.38 11.85
N GLY A 23 15.15 -2.16 11.44
CA GLY A 23 15.71 -0.90 11.95
C GLY A 23 17.02 -0.50 11.27
N GLU A 24 17.62 0.57 11.78
CA GLU A 24 18.88 1.11 11.26
C GLU A 24 20.05 0.13 11.43
N GLY A 25 20.98 0.13 10.48
CA GLY A 25 22.16 -0.74 10.49
C GLY A 25 21.96 -2.12 9.85
N TYR A 26 20.72 -2.53 9.56
CA TYR A 26 20.42 -3.73 8.78
C TYR A 26 20.26 -3.40 7.29
N PRO A 27 20.54 -4.34 6.37
CA PRO A 27 20.35 -4.11 4.95
C PRO A 27 18.89 -3.79 4.64
N PRO A 28 18.62 -2.78 3.79
CA PRO A 28 17.28 -2.43 3.41
C PRO A 28 16.64 -3.55 2.57
N ARG A 29 15.32 -3.63 2.61
CA ARG A 29 14.52 -4.44 1.69
C ARG A 29 13.93 -3.57 0.62
N TYR A 30 13.95 -4.07 -0.61
CA TYR A 30 13.36 -3.39 -1.76
C TYR A 30 11.96 -3.92 -2.04
N LEU A 31 11.06 -3.00 -2.39
CA LEU A 31 9.77 -3.32 -2.98
C LEU A 31 10.00 -3.97 -4.35
N THR A 32 9.34 -5.09 -4.62
CA THR A 32 9.65 -5.94 -5.79
C THR A 32 8.68 -5.70 -6.93
N SER A 33 7.38 -5.80 -6.68
CA SER A 33 6.34 -5.66 -7.69
C SER A 33 4.98 -5.31 -7.08
N PHE A 34 3.96 -5.17 -7.93
CA PHE A 34 2.58 -4.98 -7.52
C PHE A 34 1.84 -6.32 -7.45
N ALA A 35 1.43 -6.71 -6.24
CA ALA A 35 0.65 -7.92 -6.03
C ALA A 35 -0.74 -7.80 -6.68
N THR A 36 -1.23 -8.91 -7.24
CA THR A 36 -2.59 -8.97 -7.81
C THR A 36 -3.61 -9.42 -6.77
N ASN A 37 -3.24 -10.42 -5.96
CA ASN A 37 -4.07 -11.00 -4.92
C ASN A 37 -3.19 -11.39 -3.70
N PRO A 38 -3.76 -11.44 -2.49
CA PRO A 38 -3.11 -12.05 -1.33
C PRO A 38 -2.76 -13.51 -1.61
N ARG A 39 -1.62 -13.98 -1.10
CA ARG A 39 -1.17 -15.38 -1.27
C ARG A 39 -2.08 -16.38 -0.57
N TYR A 40 -2.68 -15.98 0.55
CA TYR A 40 -3.64 -16.75 1.34
C TYR A 40 -4.46 -15.81 2.23
N HIS A 41 -5.39 -16.32 3.02
CA HIS A 41 -6.10 -15.51 4.00
C HIS A 41 -5.21 -15.24 5.23
N GLY A 42 -5.06 -13.99 5.64
CA GLY A 42 -4.23 -13.63 6.80
C GLY A 42 -2.75 -13.60 6.44
N VAL A 43 -2.39 -12.97 5.33
CA VAL A 43 -0.98 -12.83 4.92
C VAL A 43 -0.28 -11.85 5.85
N PRO A 44 0.89 -12.19 6.42
CA PRO A 44 1.71 -11.23 7.15
C PRO A 44 2.13 -10.09 6.22
N VAL A 45 1.82 -8.86 6.64
CA VAL A 45 2.15 -7.64 5.91
C VAL A 45 2.86 -6.63 6.79
N TYR A 46 3.67 -5.80 6.16
CA TYR A 46 4.11 -4.53 6.73
C TYR A 46 3.19 -3.41 6.24
N MET A 47 2.86 -2.49 7.13
CA MET A 47 2.39 -1.16 6.80
C MET A 47 3.54 -0.17 6.93
N ILE A 48 3.88 0.49 5.84
CA ILE A 48 4.93 1.52 5.79
C ILE A 48 4.24 2.88 5.81
N SER A 49 4.24 3.54 6.97
CA SER A 49 3.60 4.84 7.21
C SER A 49 4.63 5.93 7.46
N GLY A 50 4.36 7.13 6.94
CA GLY A 50 5.12 8.34 7.29
C GLY A 50 4.80 8.86 8.69
N ALA A 51 3.58 8.63 9.20
CA ALA A 51 3.14 9.11 10.51
C ALA A 51 3.46 8.11 11.62
N SER A 52 3.25 6.82 11.36
CA SER A 52 3.36 5.76 12.38
C SER A 52 4.57 4.84 12.18
N GLY A 53 5.43 5.14 11.21
CA GLY A 53 6.56 4.30 10.86
C GLY A 53 6.14 2.93 10.31
N LEU A 54 6.98 1.93 10.55
CA LEU A 54 6.73 0.57 10.10
C LEU A 54 5.93 -0.22 11.15
N ARG A 55 4.81 -0.80 10.73
CA ARG A 55 3.98 -1.66 11.59
C ARG A 55 3.67 -2.99 10.92
N SER A 56 3.40 -4.01 11.72
CA SER A 56 3.05 -5.35 11.25
C SER A 56 1.55 -5.60 11.38
N GLY A 57 1.05 -6.54 10.58
CA GLY A 57 -0.33 -6.96 10.64
C GLY A 57 -0.65 -8.10 9.67
N LEU A 58 -1.94 -8.37 9.53
CA LEU A 58 -2.48 -9.45 8.70
C LEU A 58 -3.44 -8.88 7.64
N LEU A 59 -3.15 -9.18 6.38
CA LEU A 59 -4.03 -8.90 5.24
C LEU A 59 -5.09 -10.01 5.11
N LEU A 60 -6.35 -9.63 5.23
CA LEU A 60 -7.47 -10.55 5.06
C LEU A 60 -7.71 -10.80 3.57
N GLY A 61 -7.87 -12.07 3.18
CA GLY A 61 -7.96 -12.49 1.78
C GLY A 61 -9.24 -12.05 1.06
N ASN A 62 -10.26 -11.63 1.83
CA ASN A 62 -11.55 -11.22 1.30
C ASN A 62 -11.59 -9.71 1.03
N TYR A 63 -12.30 -9.35 -0.04
CA TYR A 63 -12.59 -7.96 -0.32
C TYR A 63 -13.75 -7.44 0.51
N SER A 64 -13.67 -6.17 0.86
CA SER A 64 -14.78 -5.34 1.33
C SER A 64 -15.01 -4.20 0.33
N TYR A 65 -16.09 -3.44 0.52
CA TYR A 65 -16.48 -2.37 -0.38
C TYR A 65 -16.80 -1.10 0.39
N ILE A 66 -16.16 0.00 0.01
CA ILE A 66 -16.50 1.33 0.52
C ILE A 66 -17.58 1.93 -0.38
N GLY A 67 -18.63 2.46 0.25
CA GLY A 67 -19.74 3.13 -0.41
C GLY A 67 -19.27 4.28 -1.30
N ALA A 68 -19.84 4.38 -2.50
CA ALA A 68 -19.63 5.50 -3.40
C ALA A 68 -20.92 6.34 -3.50
N LYS A 69 -20.84 7.52 -4.13
CA LYS A 69 -22.04 8.35 -4.39
C LYS A 69 -23.01 7.59 -5.31
N ALA A 70 -24.30 7.94 -5.25
CA ALA A 70 -25.30 7.35 -6.13
C ALA A 70 -24.87 7.43 -7.61
N GLY A 71 -24.91 6.31 -8.32
CA GLY A 71 -24.45 6.19 -9.71
C GLY A 71 -22.95 5.92 -9.90
N GLN A 72 -22.17 5.79 -8.82
CA GLN A 72 -20.75 5.42 -8.87
C GLN A 72 -20.53 3.98 -8.39
N ALA A 73 -19.53 3.30 -8.96
CA ALA A 73 -19.15 1.97 -8.53
C ALA A 73 -18.52 2.00 -7.13
N HIS A 74 -18.82 0.98 -6.32
CA HIS A 74 -18.20 0.83 -5.00
C HIS A 74 -16.68 0.66 -5.11
N CYS A 75 -15.96 1.19 -4.11
CA CYS A 75 -14.51 1.06 -4.06
C CYS A 75 -14.15 -0.28 -3.42
N LYS A 76 -13.54 -1.17 -4.20
CA LYS A 76 -13.05 -2.47 -3.75
C LYS A 76 -11.80 -2.29 -2.89
N VAL A 77 -11.83 -2.77 -1.66
CA VAL A 77 -10.72 -2.67 -0.71
C VAL A 77 -10.41 -4.02 -0.07
N TRP A 78 -9.15 -4.22 0.31
CA TRP A 78 -8.79 -5.24 1.30
C TRP A 78 -8.88 -4.66 2.71
N THR A 79 -8.85 -5.56 3.69
CA THR A 79 -8.82 -5.20 5.11
C THR A 79 -7.54 -5.72 5.73
N VAL A 80 -6.84 -4.88 6.49
CA VAL A 80 -5.67 -5.25 7.29
C VAL A 80 -5.98 -5.07 8.75
N THR A 81 -5.70 -6.10 9.56
CA THR A 81 -5.68 -5.98 11.02
C THR A 81 -4.23 -5.75 11.43
N LEU A 82 -3.96 -4.63 12.11
CA LEU A 82 -2.63 -4.34 12.63
C LEU A 82 -2.42 -5.08 13.96
N ASP A 83 -1.17 -5.47 14.23
CA ASP A 83 -0.81 -6.16 15.48
C ASP A 83 -0.88 -5.20 16.68
N ASP A 84 -0.67 -3.91 16.42
CA ASP A 84 -0.72 -2.85 17.42
C ASP A 84 -2.16 -2.33 17.63
N PRO A 85 -2.60 -2.13 18.89
CA PRO A 85 -3.97 -1.76 19.21
C PRO A 85 -4.34 -0.31 18.86
N THR A 86 -3.40 0.56 18.49
CA THR A 86 -3.73 1.94 18.11
C THR A 86 -4.45 2.04 16.76
N GLY A 87 -4.38 1.00 15.93
CA GLY A 87 -5.04 0.99 14.63
C GLY A 87 -4.49 2.06 13.68
N VAL A 88 -5.32 2.53 12.75
CA VAL A 88 -4.95 3.60 11.81
C VAL A 88 -5.21 4.96 12.46
N ILE A 89 -4.21 5.84 12.43
CA ILE A 89 -4.30 7.22 12.93
C ILE A 89 -4.29 8.24 11.79
N GLU A 90 -4.57 9.50 12.13
CA GLU A 90 -4.42 10.60 11.19
C GLU A 90 -2.98 10.66 10.64
N GLY A 91 -2.85 10.77 9.31
CA GLY A 91 -1.56 10.76 8.63
C GLY A 91 -1.13 9.39 8.09
N ASP A 92 -1.76 8.29 8.46
CA ASP A 92 -1.49 6.97 7.87
C ASP A 92 -2.09 6.80 6.46
N CYS A 93 -2.95 7.72 6.01
CA CYS A 93 -3.48 7.70 4.65
C CYS A 93 -2.34 7.67 3.62
N GLY A 94 -2.45 6.78 2.63
CA GLY A 94 -1.40 6.56 1.63
C GLY A 94 -0.30 5.59 2.05
N SER A 95 -0.29 5.09 3.30
CA SER A 95 0.68 4.09 3.76
C SER A 95 0.65 2.84 2.90
N LEU A 96 1.81 2.32 2.53
CA LEU A 96 1.92 1.12 1.69
C LEU A 96 1.72 -0.14 2.51
N ILE A 97 0.98 -1.09 1.97
CA ILE A 97 0.83 -2.45 2.51
C ILE A 97 1.66 -3.40 1.67
N VAL A 98 2.61 -4.08 2.30
CA VAL A 98 3.67 -4.86 1.64
C VAL A 98 3.73 -6.26 2.22
N ASP A 99 3.84 -7.29 1.38
CA ASP A 99 4.03 -8.67 1.83
C ASP A 99 5.35 -8.83 2.60
N GLN A 100 5.30 -9.36 3.82
CA GLN A 100 6.52 -9.54 4.62
C GLN A 100 7.49 -10.55 4.02
N GLN A 101 7.05 -11.46 3.15
CA GLN A 101 7.92 -12.47 2.53
C GLN A 101 8.40 -12.02 1.16
N THR A 102 7.49 -11.57 0.28
CA THR A 102 7.82 -11.29 -1.13
C THR A 102 8.21 -9.83 -1.40
N SER A 103 7.99 -8.94 -0.43
CA SER A 103 8.11 -7.48 -0.60
C SER A 103 7.23 -6.91 -1.73
N GLU A 104 6.19 -7.65 -2.14
CA GLU A 104 5.23 -7.15 -3.13
C GLU A 104 4.26 -6.18 -2.47
N VAL A 105 3.92 -5.10 -3.18
CA VAL A 105 2.98 -4.08 -2.71
C VAL A 105 1.56 -4.54 -3.03
N TYR A 106 0.74 -4.67 -2.00
CA TYR A 106 -0.69 -4.92 -2.17
C TYR A 106 -1.41 -3.62 -2.53
N GLY A 107 -1.23 -2.56 -1.75
CA GLY A 107 -2.07 -1.39 -1.86
C GLY A 107 -1.63 -0.26 -0.96
N HIS A 108 -2.51 0.72 -0.85
CA HIS A 108 -2.34 1.84 0.08
C HIS A 108 -3.55 2.01 0.98
N VAL A 109 -3.31 2.46 2.21
CA VAL A 109 -4.35 2.73 3.20
C VAL A 109 -5.17 3.96 2.79
N VAL A 110 -6.50 3.87 2.88
CA VAL A 110 -7.42 4.98 2.63
C VAL A 110 -8.26 5.37 3.85
N GLY A 111 -8.15 4.61 4.94
CA GLY A 111 -8.86 4.84 6.19
C GLY A 111 -8.98 3.55 7.00
N ALA A 112 -9.85 3.56 8.00
CA ALA A 112 -10.17 2.39 8.81
C ALA A 112 -11.69 2.21 8.97
N ASN A 113 -12.08 0.98 9.32
CA ASN A 113 -13.45 0.66 9.70
C ASN A 113 -13.65 0.87 11.23
N PRO A 114 -14.89 0.75 11.76
CA PRO A 114 -15.17 0.90 13.19
C PRO A 114 -14.53 -0.15 14.11
N LEU A 115 -13.82 -1.14 13.57
CA LEU A 115 -13.03 -2.14 14.31
C LEU A 115 -11.52 -1.83 14.23
N ASP A 116 -11.17 -0.60 13.85
CA ASP A 116 -9.79 -0.10 13.66
C ASP A 116 -8.95 -0.86 12.62
N GLN A 117 -9.61 -1.62 11.74
CA GLN A 117 -8.95 -2.33 10.66
C GLN A 117 -8.76 -1.40 9.46
N ALA A 118 -7.56 -1.39 8.90
CA ALA A 118 -7.23 -0.54 7.77
C ALA A 118 -7.92 -1.01 6.48
N HIS A 119 -8.52 -0.07 5.75
CA HIS A 119 -8.99 -0.28 4.39
C HIS A 119 -7.90 0.04 3.39
N VAL A 120 -7.65 -0.91 2.49
CA VAL A 120 -6.52 -0.88 1.57
C VAL A 120 -7.03 -0.94 0.14
N VAL A 121 -6.82 0.13 -0.64
CA VAL A 121 -7.13 0.11 -2.07
C VAL A 121 -6.05 -0.67 -2.82
N PRO A 122 -6.40 -1.67 -3.64
CA PRO A 122 -5.42 -2.42 -4.42
C PRO A 122 -4.59 -1.49 -5.33
N ILE A 123 -3.27 -1.62 -5.26
CA ILE A 123 -2.36 -0.75 -6.00
C ILE A 123 -2.58 -0.88 -7.51
N LYS A 124 -2.94 -2.08 -8.00
CA LYS A 124 -3.25 -2.32 -9.41
C LYS A 124 -4.38 -1.46 -9.96
N ALA A 125 -5.42 -1.21 -9.15
CA ALA A 125 -6.51 -0.32 -9.57
C ALA A 125 -6.00 1.11 -9.80
N THR A 126 -5.08 1.54 -8.92
CA THR A 126 -4.46 2.88 -8.97
C THR A 126 -3.49 3.00 -10.14
N THR A 127 -2.62 2.02 -10.35
CA THR A 127 -1.63 2.05 -11.43
C THR A 127 -2.28 1.94 -12.81
N GLU A 128 -3.37 1.17 -12.96
CA GLU A 128 -4.15 1.15 -14.20
C GLU A 128 -4.85 2.48 -14.47
N GLN A 129 -5.34 3.16 -13.43
CA GLN A 129 -5.90 4.51 -13.58
C GLN A 129 -4.82 5.50 -14.03
N ILE A 130 -3.64 5.50 -13.38
CA ILE A 130 -2.49 6.34 -13.75
C ILE A 130 -2.08 6.08 -15.20
N ARG A 131 -1.92 4.80 -15.59
CA ARG A 131 -1.54 4.39 -16.93
C ARG A 131 -2.47 4.97 -17.99
N LYS A 132 -3.78 4.84 -17.77
CA LYS A 132 -4.81 5.39 -18.69
C LYS A 132 -4.80 6.91 -18.72
N SER A 133 -4.72 7.56 -17.56
CA SER A 133 -4.72 9.03 -17.45
C SER A 133 -3.51 9.67 -18.11
N LEU A 134 -2.32 9.07 -17.98
CA LEU A 134 -1.09 9.56 -18.57
C LEU A 134 -0.80 9.01 -19.98
N ARG A 135 -1.67 8.12 -20.49
CA ARG A 135 -1.45 7.37 -21.74
C ARG A 135 -0.08 6.67 -21.76
N ALA A 136 0.36 6.20 -20.60
CA ALA A 136 1.63 5.50 -20.44
C ALA A 136 1.53 4.07 -20.98
N THR A 137 2.65 3.54 -21.47
CA THR A 137 2.75 2.12 -21.85
C THR A 137 2.63 1.24 -20.62
N GLU A 138 3.34 1.60 -19.54
CA GLU A 138 3.40 0.87 -18.29
C GLU A 138 3.57 1.80 -17.09
N VAL A 139 3.23 1.30 -15.91
CA VAL A 139 3.49 1.94 -14.61
C VAL A 139 4.11 0.86 -13.72
N THR A 140 5.37 1.05 -13.36
CA THR A 140 6.18 0.09 -12.62
C THR A 140 6.89 0.78 -11.46
N LEU A 141 7.38 0.00 -10.51
CA LEU A 141 8.32 0.48 -9.50
C LEU A 141 9.66 0.82 -10.18
N PRO A 142 10.34 1.92 -9.80
CA PRO A 142 11.69 2.17 -10.29
C PRO A 142 12.63 1.01 -9.95
N GLN A 143 13.52 0.65 -10.87
CA GLN A 143 14.54 -0.35 -10.59
C GLN A 143 15.54 0.21 -9.57
N PRO A 144 16.05 -0.61 -8.63
CA PRO A 144 17.17 -0.24 -7.77
C PRO A 144 18.41 0.15 -8.59
#